data_AF-A0A4V6QRW6-F1
#
_entry.id   AF-A0A4V6QRW6-F1
#
_cell.length_a   1.000
_cell.length_b   1.000
_cell.length_c   1.000
_cell.angle_alpha   90.00
_cell.angle_beta   90.00
_cell.angle_gamma   90.00
#
_symmetry.space_group_name_H-M   'P 1'
#
loop_
_entity.id
_entity.type
_entity.pdbx_description
1 polymer ?
#
loop_
_entity_poly.entity_id
_entity_poly.type
_entity_poly.pdbx_seq_one_letter_code
_entity_poly.pdbx_strand_id
1 'polypeptide(L)'
;MLAAIWMSVNAVKGKAALRLCRELGVQYKTAWVLSLKIKEALGLRRVGMKLEGEVQMDGKYAGGHLKQENKAEDRIDRRLKKYQNMKRLCVLALREKNGSGFERTFTPIVREEQGEAAWATVRDHVSRDATVVTD
;
A
#
# COMPACT_ATOMS: atom_id res chain seq x y z
N MET A 1 -23.07 0.97 -12.28
CA MET A 1 -22.15 0.68 -11.15
C MET A 1 -21.55 -0.72 -11.22
N LEU A 2 -22.34 -1.78 -11.44
CA LEU A 2 -21.86 -3.17 -11.57
C LEU A 2 -20.73 -3.33 -12.60
N ALA A 3 -20.88 -2.73 -13.79
CA ALA A 3 -19.84 -2.78 -14.83
C ALA A 3 -18.49 -2.21 -14.37
N ALA A 4 -18.49 -1.12 -13.58
CA ALA A 4 -17.26 -0.52 -13.08
C ALA A 4 -16.55 -1.39 -12.04
N ILE A 5 -17.31 -2.12 -11.22
CA ILE A 5 -16.77 -3.08 -10.25
C ILE A 5 -16.14 -4.25 -11.01
N TRP A 6 -16.88 -4.85 -11.94
CA TRP A 6 -16.37 -5.95 -12.78
C TRP A 6 -15.09 -5.55 -13.53
N MET A 7 -15.08 -4.36 -14.14
CA MET A 7 -13.91 -3.82 -14.83
C MET A 7 -12.72 -3.57 -13.88
N SER A 8 -12.97 -3.17 -12.63
CA SER A 8 -11.93 -2.91 -11.64
C SER A 8 -11.32 -4.20 -11.10
N VAL A 9 -12.14 -5.23 -10.83
CA VAL A 9 -11.70 -6.53 -10.33
C VAL A 9 -10.89 -7.28 -11.38
N ASN A 10 -11.27 -7.21 -12.66
CA ASN A 10 -10.53 -7.85 -13.76
C ASN A 10 -9.22 -7.14 -14.13
N ALA A 11 -8.95 -5.96 -13.57
CA ALA A 11 -7.72 -5.23 -13.85
C ALA A 11 -6.64 -5.54 -12.80
N VAL A 12 -5.72 -6.44 -13.15
CA VAL A 12 -4.63 -6.90 -12.28
C VAL A 12 -3.79 -5.75 -11.66
N LYS A 13 -3.63 -4.63 -12.37
CA LYS A 13 -2.87 -3.45 -11.92
C LYS A 13 -3.75 -2.25 -11.52
N GLY A 14 -5.07 -2.43 -11.50
CA GLY A 14 -6.05 -1.35 -11.45
C GLY A 14 -6.23 -0.62 -12.79
N LYS A 15 -7.37 0.05 -12.97
CA LYS A 15 -7.66 0.85 -14.17
C LYS A 15 -7.47 2.34 -13.90
N ALA A 16 -6.87 3.04 -14.85
CA ALA A 16 -6.87 4.50 -14.87
C ALA A 16 -8.30 5.03 -15.09
N ALA A 17 -8.65 6.13 -14.43
CA ALA A 17 -9.98 6.74 -14.55
C ALA A 17 -10.34 7.10 -16.00
N LEU A 18 -9.34 7.50 -16.81
CA LEU A 18 -9.53 7.79 -18.24
C LEU A 18 -9.93 6.54 -19.04
N ARG A 19 -9.33 5.39 -18.72
CA ARG A 19 -9.69 4.11 -19.36
C ARG A 19 -11.10 3.70 -18.97
N LEU A 20 -11.44 3.82 -17.68
CA LEU A 20 -12.77 3.53 -17.16
C LEU A 20 -13.85 4.44 -17.78
N CYS A 21 -13.53 5.71 -17.99
CA CYS A 21 -14.38 6.69 -18.69
C CYS A 21 -14.70 6.25 -20.12
N ARG A 22 -13.71 5.81 -20.89
CA ARG A 22 -13.90 5.30 -22.27
C ARG A 22 -14.72 4.02 -22.31
N GLU A 23 -14.49 3.11 -21.38
CA GLU A 23 -15.17 1.81 -21.35
C GLU A 23 -16.62 1.90 -20.84
N LEU A 24 -16.92 2.83 -19.94
CA LEU A 24 -18.28 3.06 -19.42
C LEU A 24 -19.08 4.11 -20.19
N GLY A 25 -18.43 4.90 -21.06
CA GLY A 25 -19.08 5.99 -21.79
C GLY A 25 -19.54 7.15 -20.90
N VAL A 26 -18.87 7.38 -19.76
CA VAL A 26 -19.23 8.43 -18.79
C VAL A 26 -18.22 9.56 -18.79
N GLN A 27 -18.59 10.75 -18.26
CA GLN A 27 -17.64 11.85 -18.08
C GLN A 27 -16.47 11.43 -17.16
N TYR A 28 -15.26 11.94 -17.44
CA TYR A 28 -14.06 11.66 -16.66
C TYR A 28 -14.24 11.88 -15.15
N LYS A 29 -14.89 12.99 -14.75
CA LYS A 29 -15.14 13.31 -13.34
C LYS A 29 -15.96 12.20 -12.65
N THR A 30 -16.98 11.68 -13.33
CA THR A 30 -17.81 10.57 -12.85
C THR A 30 -17.00 9.29 -12.71
N ALA A 31 -16.19 8.93 -13.71
CA ALA A 31 -15.33 7.75 -13.65
C ALA A 31 -14.29 7.85 -12.51
N TRP A 32 -13.76 9.05 -12.26
CA TRP A 32 -12.80 9.31 -11.19
C TRP A 32 -13.43 9.15 -9.80
N VAL A 33 -14.58 9.80 -9.56
CA VAL A 33 -15.32 9.65 -8.28
C VAL A 33 -15.75 8.20 -8.06
N LEU A 34 -16.21 7.52 -9.11
CA LEU A 34 -16.62 6.11 -9.03
C LEU A 34 -15.43 5.21 -8.64
N SER A 35 -14.26 5.42 -9.23
CA SER A 35 -13.05 4.68 -8.89
C SER A 35 -12.63 4.89 -7.43
N LEU A 36 -12.78 6.11 -6.91
CA LEU A 36 -12.47 6.42 -5.51
C LEU A 36 -13.45 5.74 -4.56
N LYS A 37 -14.76 5.79 -4.84
CA LYS A 37 -15.78 5.13 -4.02
C LYS A 37 -15.57 3.61 -3.93
N ILE A 38 -15.17 2.97 -5.03
CA ILE A 38 -14.85 1.53 -5.03
C ILE A 38 -13.63 1.26 -4.14
N LYS A 39 -12.57 2.07 -4.24
CA LYS A 39 -11.37 1.93 -3.40
C LYS A 39 -11.66 2.18 -1.92
N GLU A 40 -12.47 3.18 -1.61
CA GLU A 40 -12.92 3.49 -0.26
C GLU A 40 -13.74 2.33 0.34
N ALA A 41 -14.69 1.78 -0.42
CA ALA A 41 -15.47 0.62 0.01
C ALA A 41 -14.59 -0.62 0.26
N LEU A 42 -13.57 -0.85 -0.58
CA LEU A 42 -12.58 -1.91 -0.35
C LEU A 42 -11.72 -1.64 0.89
N GLY A 43 -11.38 -0.38 1.15
CA GLY A 43 -10.67 0.05 2.35
C GLY A 43 -11.49 -0.18 3.62
N LEU A 44 -12.77 0.19 3.61
CA LEU A 44 -13.70 0.00 4.74
C LEU A 44 -13.85 -1.48 5.12
N ARG A 45 -13.84 -2.39 4.14
CA ARG A 45 -13.88 -3.84 4.42
C ARG A 45 -12.65 -4.34 5.20
N ARG A 46 -11.53 -3.63 5.12
CA ARG A 46 -10.28 -3.97 5.81
C ARG A 46 -10.20 -3.37 7.21
N VAL A 47 -11.09 -2.43 7.55
CA VAL A 47 -11.12 -1.82 8.88
C VAL A 47 -11.53 -2.88 9.91
N GLY A 48 -10.69 -3.09 10.93
CA GLY A 48 -10.91 -4.10 11.96
C GLY A 48 -10.55 -5.54 11.56
N MET A 49 -10.00 -5.75 10.36
CA MET A 49 -9.47 -7.05 9.95
C MET A 49 -8.18 -7.34 10.72
N LYS A 50 -8.11 -8.50 11.39
CA LYS A 50 -6.88 -9.06 11.93
C LYS A 50 -6.42 -10.24 11.07
N LEU A 51 -5.11 -10.29 10.82
CA LEU A 51 -4.44 -11.40 10.13
C LEU A 51 -4.04 -12.46 11.17
N GLU A 52 -4.17 -13.73 10.80
CA GLU A 52 -3.87 -14.89 11.66
C GLU A 52 -2.90 -15.85 10.94
N GLY A 53 -2.39 -16.87 11.64
CA GLY A 53 -1.54 -17.90 11.03
C GLY A 53 -0.12 -17.40 10.68
N GLU A 54 0.34 -17.69 9.46
CA GLU A 54 1.63 -17.23 8.95
C GLU A 54 1.45 -15.92 8.17
N VAL A 55 2.05 -14.83 8.65
CA VAL A 55 1.95 -13.51 8.02
C VAL A 55 3.29 -13.13 7.43
N GLN A 56 3.34 -12.98 6.11
CA GLN A 56 4.49 -12.41 5.41
C GLN A 56 4.42 -10.89 5.47
N MET A 57 5.52 -10.26 5.88
CA MET A 57 5.66 -8.82 5.92
C MET A 57 6.73 -8.37 4.92
N ASP A 58 6.35 -7.47 4.02
CA ASP A 58 7.26 -6.75 3.12
C ASP A 58 7.07 -5.23 3.28
N GLY A 59 8.14 -4.45 3.06
CA GLY A 59 8.16 -3.02 3.25
C GLY A 59 8.78 -2.29 2.07
N LYS A 60 8.03 -1.38 1.45
CA LYS A 60 8.53 -0.52 0.37
C LYS A 60 8.55 0.94 0.79
N TYR A 61 9.74 1.54 0.75
CA TYR A 61 9.90 2.98 0.94
C TYR A 61 9.58 3.73 -0.35
N ALA A 62 8.66 4.70 -0.25
CA ALA A 62 8.27 5.60 -1.33
C ALA A 62 8.45 7.05 -0.91
N GLY A 63 8.86 7.91 -1.85
CA GLY A 63 9.08 9.33 -1.57
C GLY A 63 10.48 9.65 -1.02
N GLY A 64 10.65 10.87 -0.55
CA GLY A 64 11.93 11.38 -0.02
C GLY A 64 13.11 11.30 -0.98
N HIS A 65 12.85 11.45 -2.28
CA HIS A 65 13.92 11.64 -3.26
C HIS A 65 14.62 12.97 -2.99
N LEU A 66 15.92 12.91 -2.72
CA LEU A 66 16.79 14.09 -2.62
C LEU A 66 17.63 14.15 -3.89
N LYS A 67 17.62 15.29 -4.59
CA LYS A 67 18.47 15.47 -5.78
C LYS A 67 19.94 15.38 -5.38
N GLN A 68 20.74 14.66 -6.17
CA GLN A 68 22.19 14.61 -5.94
C GLN A 68 22.86 15.84 -6.56
N GLU A 69 23.97 16.25 -5.96
CA GLU A 69 24.87 17.21 -6.56
C GLU A 69 25.57 16.63 -7.79
N ASN A 70 25.84 17.51 -8.77
CA ASN A 70 26.42 17.12 -10.04
C ASN A 70 27.86 16.62 -9.87
N LYS A 71 28.63 17.29 -9.00
CA LYS A 71 30.00 16.90 -8.64
C LYS A 71 29.96 15.69 -7.70
N ALA A 72 30.81 14.70 -7.97
CA ALA A 72 30.82 13.45 -7.20
C ALA A 72 31.26 13.66 -5.74
N GLU A 73 32.20 14.58 -5.51
CA GLU A 73 32.74 14.91 -4.18
C GLU A 73 31.68 15.51 -3.24
N ASP A 74 30.73 16.26 -3.79
CA ASP A 74 29.64 16.90 -3.04
C ASP A 74 28.42 15.97 -2.86
N ARG A 75 28.49 14.71 -3.32
CA ARG A 75 27.36 13.78 -3.22
C ARG A 75 27.17 13.30 -1.79
N ILE A 76 26.10 13.79 -1.20
CA ILE A 76 25.61 13.39 0.10
C ILE A 76 25.05 11.96 0.06
N ASP A 77 25.40 11.13 1.06
CA ASP A 77 24.77 9.81 1.24
C ASP A 77 23.35 9.93 1.81
N ARG A 78 22.36 9.82 0.91
CA ARG A 78 20.92 9.91 1.21
C ARG A 78 20.37 8.75 2.03
N ARG A 79 21.16 7.72 2.33
CA ARG A 79 20.76 6.59 3.18
C ARG A 79 20.81 6.98 4.66
N LEU A 80 21.75 7.86 5.02
CA LEU A 80 21.94 8.30 6.40
C LEU A 80 20.75 9.16 6.87
N LYS A 81 20.27 8.90 8.09
CA LYS A 81 19.14 9.61 8.72
C LYS A 81 19.32 11.13 8.71
N LYS A 82 20.54 11.63 8.91
CA LYS A 82 20.84 13.07 8.94
C LYS A 82 20.53 13.83 7.65
N TYR A 83 20.40 13.13 6.53
CA TYR A 83 20.10 13.72 5.21
C TYR A 83 18.72 13.31 4.68
N GLN A 84 17.91 12.62 5.49
CA GLN A 84 16.55 12.25 5.14
C GLN A 84 15.63 13.46 5.34
N ASN A 85 14.74 13.71 4.40
CA ASN A 85 13.86 14.89 4.40
C ASN A 85 12.51 14.62 5.07
N MET A 86 12.36 13.53 5.83
CA MET A 86 11.14 13.10 6.52
C MET A 86 9.90 12.93 5.59
N LYS A 87 10.09 12.96 4.26
CA LYS A 87 9.02 12.71 3.27
C LYS A 87 9.02 11.28 2.74
N ARG A 88 9.81 10.39 3.35
CA ARG A 88 9.79 8.96 3.04
C ARG A 88 8.62 8.32 3.76
N LEU A 89 7.83 7.57 3.01
CA LEU A 89 6.69 6.82 3.48
C LEU A 89 7.03 5.35 3.35
N CYS A 90 6.83 4.58 4.42
CA CYS A 90 6.93 3.13 4.35
C CYS A 90 5.54 2.57 4.04
N VAL A 91 5.41 1.92 2.89
CA VAL A 91 4.23 1.13 2.56
C VAL A 91 4.53 -0.30 2.98
N LEU A 92 3.85 -0.76 4.04
CA LEU A 92 3.97 -2.12 4.51
C LEU A 92 2.92 -2.97 3.80
N ALA A 93 3.29 -4.16 3.35
CA ALA A 93 2.39 -5.18 2.85
C ALA A 93 2.43 -6.36 3.82
N LEU A 94 1.31 -6.60 4.50
CA LEU A 94 1.10 -7.76 5.37
C LEU A 94 0.19 -8.72 4.62
N ARG A 95 0.67 -9.93 4.36
CA ARG A 95 -0.08 -10.98 3.68
C ARG A 95 -0.17 -12.21 4.55
N GLU A 96 -1.39 -12.62 4.85
CA GLU A 96 -1.67 -13.92 5.45
C GLU A 96 -1.47 -15.02 4.40
N LYS A 97 -0.64 -16.01 4.73
CA LYS A 97 -0.35 -17.16 3.90
C LYS A 97 -1.11 -18.36 4.45
N ASN A 98 -2.19 -18.73 3.75
CA ASN A 98 -2.98 -19.91 4.06
C ASN A 98 -2.77 -20.99 3.01
N GLY A 99 -2.59 -22.24 3.43
CA GLY A 99 -2.35 -23.37 2.52
C GLY A 99 -3.54 -23.74 1.62
N SER A 100 -4.75 -23.30 1.95
CA SER A 100 -5.98 -23.71 1.24
C SER A 100 -7.10 -22.64 1.21
N GLY A 101 -6.81 -21.40 1.64
CA GLY A 101 -7.82 -20.36 1.88
C GLY A 101 -7.62 -19.05 1.13
N PHE A 102 -8.54 -18.10 1.34
CA PHE A 102 -8.41 -16.74 0.82
C PHE A 102 -7.27 -16.00 1.52
N GLU A 103 -6.20 -15.68 0.79
CA GLU A 103 -5.12 -14.82 1.29
C GLU A 103 -5.65 -13.41 1.57
N ARG A 104 -5.55 -12.97 2.83
CA ARG A 104 -5.89 -11.61 3.21
C ARG A 104 -4.64 -10.75 3.12
N THR A 105 -4.76 -9.62 2.43
CA THR A 105 -3.66 -8.65 2.33
C THR A 105 -4.09 -7.33 2.94
N PHE A 106 -3.31 -6.88 3.91
CA PHE A 106 -3.43 -5.58 4.54
C PHE A 106 -2.24 -4.71 4.17
N THR A 107 -2.48 -3.45 3.80
CA THR A 107 -1.41 -2.57 3.29
C THR A 107 -1.47 -1.20 3.95
N PRO A 108 -0.95 -1.05 5.17
CA PRO A 108 -0.91 0.23 5.85
C PRO A 108 0.24 1.10 5.33
N ILE A 109 0.03 2.41 5.37
CA ILE A 109 1.05 3.40 5.07
C ILE A 109 1.55 3.97 6.39
N VAL A 110 2.80 3.67 6.73
CA VAL A 110 3.47 4.20 7.91
C VAL A 110 4.28 5.43 7.50
N ARG A 111 3.93 6.57 8.09
CA ARG A 111 4.54 7.87 7.77
C ARG A 111 5.88 8.10 8.47
N GLU A 112 6.19 7.29 9.48
CA GLU A 112 7.43 7.37 10.22
C GLU A 112 8.43 6.32 9.74
N GLU A 113 9.68 6.76 9.57
CA GLU A 113 10.83 5.89 9.28
C GLU A 113 11.30 5.09 10.50
N GLN A 114 10.50 5.06 11.58
CA GLN A 114 10.83 4.30 12.78
C GLN A 114 10.32 2.87 12.62
N GLY A 115 11.24 1.91 12.73
CA GLY A 115 10.88 0.47 12.74
C GLY A 115 9.85 0.15 13.82
N GLU A 116 9.85 0.90 14.93
CA GLU A 116 8.85 0.75 16.00
C GLU A 116 7.42 1.07 15.54
N ALA A 117 7.22 2.07 14.67
CA ALA A 117 5.90 2.41 14.13
C ALA A 117 5.38 1.32 13.18
N ALA A 118 6.28 0.67 12.43
CA ALA A 118 5.96 -0.51 11.64
C ALA A 118 5.52 -1.67 12.54
N TRP A 119 6.27 -1.97 13.60
CA TRP A 119 5.91 -3.00 14.57
C TRP A 119 4.63 -2.69 15.35
N ALA A 120 4.36 -1.41 15.65
CA ALA A 120 3.09 -1.00 16.26
C ALA A 120 1.91 -1.31 15.32
N THR A 121 2.06 -0.99 14.03
CA THR A 121 1.04 -1.27 13.02
C THR A 121 0.79 -2.78 12.87
N VAL A 122 1.85 -3.60 12.94
CA VAL A 122 1.75 -5.07 12.94
C VAL A 122 0.98 -5.57 14.16
N ARG A 123 1.32 -5.09 15.37
CA ARG A 123 0.64 -5.50 16.62
C ARG A 123 -0.86 -5.19 16.62
N ASP A 124 -1.27 -4.11 15.95
CA ASP A 124 -2.68 -3.72 15.89
C ASP A 124 -3.49 -4.60 14.93
N HIS A 125 -2.85 -5.10 13.86
CA HIS A 125 -3.53 -5.77 12.73
C HIS A 125 -3.20 -7.26 12.58
N VAL A 126 -2.32 -7.80 13.42
CA VAL A 126 -1.93 -9.22 13.42
C VAL A 126 -2.27 -9.83 14.78
N SER A 127 -2.84 -11.04 14.77
CA SER A 127 -3.13 -11.78 15.99
C SER A 127 -1.84 -12.09 16.75
N ARG A 128 -1.91 -12.15 18.08
CA ARG A 128 -0.74 -12.42 18.93
C ARG A 128 -0.21 -13.84 18.76
N ASP A 129 -1.06 -14.75 18.29
CA ASP A 129 -0.72 -16.15 18.06
C ASP A 129 -0.17 -16.40 16.64
N ALA A 130 -0.09 -15.36 15.81
CA ALA A 130 0.40 -15.45 14.44
C ALA A 130 1.93 -15.36 14.37
N THR A 131 2.52 -16.11 13.45
CA THR A 131 3.96 -16.08 13.16
C THR A 131 4.21 -15.10 12.03
N VAL A 132 4.96 -14.03 12.31
CA VAL A 132 5.37 -13.05 11.29
C VAL A 132 6.70 -13.48 10.68
N VAL A 133 6.71 -13.62 9.36
CA VAL A 133 7.90 -13.97 8.57
C VAL A 133 8.32 -12.76 7.74
N THR A 134 9.60 -12.41 7.83
CA THR A 134 10.26 -11.34 7.06
C THR A 134 11.46 -11.93 6.34
N ASP A 135 11.73 -11.46 5.12
CA ASP A 135 13.01 -11.68 4.42
C ASP A 135 14.00 -10.52 4.73
#